data_AF-A0A1G7HLD5-F1
#
_entry.id   AF-A0A1G7HLD5-F1
#
_cell.length_a   1.000
_cell.length_b   1.000
_cell.length_c   1.000
_cell.angle_alpha   90.00
_cell.angle_beta   90.00
_cell.angle_gamma   90.00
#
_symmetry.space_group_name_H-M   'P 1'
#
loop_
_entity.id
_entity.type
_entity.pdbx_description
1 polymer ?
#
loop_
_entity_poly.entity_id
_entity_poly.type
_entity_poly.pdbx_seq_one_letter_code
_entity_poly.pdbx_strand_id
1 'polypeptide(L)'
;MKEKTNILRNMRFGERIAEEELSELEKYFVATDQWNRVYAGEVDIVYGSKGSGKSAIYALIDKRHDELFDRGILVKSAENVRGNTAFTEIIADPPPSERNFVDLWKLYFLIITASTLREFGINNKRSTALVEALERAQLLPQQASLAQFFHRAKKLIWSYILPARESVEWTLAIDSSSGLPIVTRKTNFLNKAQETSSDALPLDDLLDAANSALDDSNYILWVLFDRLDVAFNDSPGLEKTPCERCSECTTT
;
A
#
# COMPACT_ATOMS: atom_id res chain seq x y z
N MET A 1 -22.48 -49.36 16.65
CA MET A 1 -21.77 -48.91 15.43
C MET A 1 -22.40 -47.68 14.77
N LYS A 2 -23.75 -47.57 14.64
CA LYS A 2 -24.43 -46.43 14.00
C LYS A 2 -24.14 -45.05 14.60
N GLU A 3 -23.86 -44.98 15.90
CA GLU A 3 -23.63 -43.75 16.64
C GLU A 3 -22.30 -43.07 16.27
N LYS A 4 -21.20 -43.85 16.17
CA LYS A 4 -19.89 -43.33 15.71
C LYS A 4 -19.95 -42.84 14.26
N THR A 5 -20.70 -43.53 13.40
CA THR A 5 -20.89 -43.12 12.00
C THR A 5 -21.70 -41.83 11.87
N ASN A 6 -22.68 -41.60 12.76
CA ASN A 6 -23.44 -40.35 12.80
C ASN A 6 -22.60 -39.18 13.31
N ILE A 7 -21.75 -39.39 14.32
CA ILE A 7 -20.82 -38.38 14.83
C ILE A 7 -19.84 -37.95 13.72
N LEU A 8 -19.26 -38.91 12.99
CA LEU A 8 -18.35 -38.61 11.88
C LEU A 8 -19.03 -37.92 10.68
N ARG A 9 -20.32 -38.19 10.43
CA ARG A 9 -21.10 -37.51 9.38
C ARG A 9 -21.51 -36.09 9.74
N ASN A 10 -21.64 -35.81 11.04
CA ASN A 10 -21.99 -34.48 11.54
C ASN A 10 -20.75 -33.63 11.87
N MET A 11 -19.54 -34.20 11.82
CA MET A 11 -18.29 -33.46 11.91
C MET A 11 -18.08 -32.64 10.64
N ARG A 12 -18.18 -31.31 10.77
CA ARG A 12 -17.70 -30.36 9.76
C ARG A 12 -16.22 -30.11 9.99
N PHE A 13 -15.40 -30.41 8.99
CA PHE A 13 -13.93 -30.24 9.02
C PHE A 13 -13.47 -28.89 8.48
N GLY A 14 -14.41 -27.99 8.22
CA GLY A 14 -14.14 -26.74 7.54
C GLY A 14 -14.62 -26.74 6.08
N GLU A 15 -14.68 -25.57 5.47
CA GLU A 15 -14.87 -25.32 4.06
C GLU A 15 -13.50 -25.26 3.36
N ARG A 16 -13.46 -25.63 2.08
CA ARG A 16 -12.19 -25.69 1.32
C ARG A 16 -11.60 -24.30 1.03
N ILE A 17 -12.39 -23.24 1.23
CA ILE A 17 -12.05 -21.86 0.91
C ILE A 17 -12.01 -21.06 2.22
N ALA A 18 -10.83 -20.58 2.62
CA ALA A 18 -10.64 -19.82 3.86
C ALA A 18 -11.48 -18.52 3.92
N GLU A 19 -11.84 -17.95 2.76
CA GLU A 19 -12.69 -16.77 2.63
C GLU A 19 -14.15 -17.07 3.02
N GLU A 20 -14.62 -18.30 2.88
CA GLU A 20 -16.00 -18.71 3.25
C GLU A 20 -16.13 -19.08 4.73
N GLU A 21 -15.00 -19.17 5.45
CA GLU A 21 -14.93 -19.61 6.85
C GLU A 21 -14.21 -18.65 7.80
N LEU A 22 -13.96 -17.42 7.36
CA LEU A 22 -13.34 -16.34 8.13
C LEU A 22 -13.82 -16.30 9.59
N SER A 23 -15.13 -16.45 9.86
CA SER A 23 -15.72 -16.42 11.21
C SER A 23 -15.36 -17.61 12.12
N GLU A 24 -15.16 -18.80 11.57
CA GLU A 24 -14.86 -20.03 12.31
C GLU A 24 -13.36 -20.36 12.31
N LEU A 25 -12.59 -19.76 11.39
CA LEU A 25 -11.17 -19.98 11.22
C LEU A 25 -10.38 -19.77 12.52
N GLU A 26 -10.72 -18.74 13.30
CA GLU A 26 -10.06 -18.45 14.57
C GLU A 26 -10.24 -19.57 15.61
N LYS A 27 -11.37 -20.28 15.60
CA LYS A 27 -11.67 -21.31 16.61
C LYS A 27 -10.82 -22.57 16.46
N TYR A 28 -10.28 -22.80 15.27
CA TYR A 28 -9.47 -23.97 14.96
C TYR A 28 -8.09 -23.60 14.41
N PHE A 29 -7.75 -22.31 14.36
CA PHE A 29 -6.45 -21.85 13.89
C PHE A 29 -5.36 -22.31 14.85
N VAL A 30 -4.40 -23.05 14.31
CA VAL A 30 -3.19 -23.41 15.04
C VAL A 30 -2.13 -22.38 14.68
N ALA A 31 -1.71 -21.59 15.66
CA ALA A 31 -0.64 -20.62 15.51
C ALA A 31 0.64 -21.32 15.01
N THR A 32 1.07 -20.96 13.81
CA THR A 32 2.31 -21.45 13.20
C THR A 32 3.47 -20.50 13.53
N ASP A 33 4.70 -20.96 13.35
CA ASP A 33 5.89 -20.10 13.46
C ASP A 33 5.79 -18.87 12.52
N GLN A 34 5.35 -19.11 11.28
CA GLN A 34 5.12 -18.03 10.31
C GLN A 34 4.11 -16.99 10.80
N TRP A 35 3.00 -17.45 11.41
CA TRP A 35 2.03 -16.55 12.02
C TRP A 35 2.64 -15.70 13.13
N ASN A 36 3.38 -16.34 14.06
CA ASN A 36 3.97 -15.63 15.19
C ASN A 36 4.96 -14.56 14.72
N ARG A 37 5.80 -14.87 13.74
CA ARG A 37 6.77 -13.93 13.17
C ARG A 37 6.11 -12.74 12.48
N VAL A 38 5.05 -12.98 11.70
CA VAL A 38 4.28 -11.91 11.06
C VAL A 38 3.56 -11.05 12.10
N TYR A 39 2.89 -11.67 13.07
CA TYR A 39 2.15 -10.96 14.13
C TYR A 39 3.08 -10.19 15.08
N ALA A 40 4.33 -10.62 15.24
CA ALA A 40 5.38 -9.91 15.95
C ALA A 40 5.99 -8.74 15.14
N GLY A 41 5.74 -8.67 13.82
CA GLY A 41 6.35 -7.68 12.93
C GLY A 41 7.79 -8.02 12.53
N GLU A 42 8.20 -9.28 12.62
CA GLU A 42 9.56 -9.74 12.26
C GLU A 42 9.70 -10.04 10.76
N VAL A 43 8.57 -10.16 10.04
CA VAL A 43 8.54 -10.56 8.63
C VAL A 43 7.46 -9.77 7.90
N ASP A 44 7.88 -9.07 6.85
CA ASP A 44 6.98 -8.26 6.00
C ASP A 44 6.44 -9.05 4.80
N ILE A 45 7.17 -10.07 4.32
CA ILE A 45 6.83 -10.82 3.10
C ILE A 45 6.69 -12.31 3.41
N VAL A 46 5.52 -12.86 3.10
CA VAL A 46 5.20 -14.28 3.33
C VAL A 46 5.09 -15.03 2.00
N TYR A 47 6.12 -15.80 1.67
CA TYR A 47 6.11 -16.71 0.51
C TYR A 47 5.51 -18.07 0.87
N GLY A 48 4.83 -18.70 -0.09
CA GLY A 48 4.35 -20.08 0.07
C GLY A 48 3.68 -20.63 -1.17
N SER A 49 3.53 -21.95 -1.24
CA SER A 49 2.83 -22.63 -2.34
C SER A 49 1.31 -22.36 -2.32
N LYS A 50 0.61 -22.71 -3.41
CA LYS A 50 -0.86 -22.63 -3.45
C LYS A 50 -1.45 -23.53 -2.36
N GLY A 51 -2.32 -22.97 -1.52
CA GLY A 51 -2.92 -23.68 -0.38
C GLY A 51 -2.10 -23.65 0.92
N SER A 52 -0.99 -22.91 0.98
CA SER A 52 -0.14 -22.81 2.18
C SER A 52 -0.71 -21.94 3.32
N GLY A 53 -1.96 -21.47 3.22
CA GLY A 53 -2.58 -20.65 4.27
C GLY A 53 -2.19 -19.16 4.31
N LYS A 54 -1.55 -18.60 3.28
CA LYS A 54 -1.22 -17.15 3.23
C LYS A 54 -2.44 -16.25 3.40
N SER A 55 -3.51 -16.53 2.66
CA SER A 55 -4.75 -15.76 2.76
C SER A 55 -5.45 -15.96 4.11
N ALA A 56 -5.18 -17.07 4.82
CA ALA A 56 -5.62 -17.26 6.20
C ALA A 56 -4.84 -16.38 7.18
N ILE A 57 -3.52 -16.22 7.01
CA ILE A 57 -2.71 -15.27 7.80
C ILE A 57 -3.22 -13.84 7.57
N TYR A 58 -3.41 -13.43 6.30
CA TYR A 58 -3.98 -12.13 5.95
C TYR A 58 -5.32 -11.87 6.66
N ALA A 59 -6.25 -12.83 6.53
CA ALA A 59 -7.57 -12.78 7.15
C ALA A 59 -7.52 -12.66 8.68
N LEU A 60 -6.56 -13.32 9.33
CA LEU A 60 -6.41 -13.29 10.78
C LEU A 60 -5.80 -11.97 11.27
N ILE A 61 -4.87 -11.36 10.53
CA ILE A 61 -4.34 -10.03 10.86
C ILE A 61 -5.45 -8.98 10.76
N ASP A 62 -6.22 -8.99 9.67
CA ASP A 62 -7.35 -8.08 9.47
C ASP A 62 -8.40 -8.23 10.59
N LYS A 63 -8.67 -9.47 11.02
CA LYS A 63 -9.56 -9.73 12.16
C LYS A 63 -9.02 -9.27 13.51
N ARG A 64 -7.71 -9.36 13.72
CA ARG A 64 -7.04 -8.93 14.96
C ARG A 64 -6.57 -7.48 14.93
N HIS A 65 -7.12 -6.67 14.02
CA HIS A 65 -6.77 -5.26 13.91
C HIS A 65 -6.97 -4.49 15.22
N ASP A 66 -7.97 -4.84 16.03
CA ASP A 66 -8.20 -4.22 17.35
C ASP A 66 -7.04 -4.51 18.33
N GLU A 67 -6.59 -5.75 18.43
CA GLU A 67 -5.43 -6.14 19.27
C GLU A 67 -4.14 -5.47 18.80
N LEU A 68 -3.99 -5.31 17.48
CA LEU A 68 -2.86 -4.62 16.86
C LEU A 68 -2.94 -3.11 17.13
N PHE A 69 -4.14 -2.53 17.10
CA PHE A 69 -4.36 -1.13 17.43
C PHE A 69 -3.96 -0.82 18.88
N ASP A 70 -4.27 -1.70 19.83
CA ASP A 70 -3.84 -1.59 21.24
C ASP A 70 -2.31 -1.60 21.39
N ARG A 71 -1.58 -2.20 20.44
CA ARG A 71 -0.11 -2.20 20.36
C ARG A 71 0.45 -0.99 19.61
N GLY A 72 -0.39 -0.06 19.17
CA GLY A 72 0.01 1.08 18.33
C GLY A 72 0.20 0.70 16.86
N ILE A 73 -0.38 -0.40 16.39
CA ILE A 73 -0.27 -0.85 14.99
C ILE A 73 -1.59 -0.59 14.28
N LEU A 74 -1.58 0.32 13.30
CA LEU A 74 -2.70 0.59 12.41
C LEU A 74 -2.67 -0.41 11.27
N VAL A 75 -3.75 -1.15 11.06
CA VAL A 75 -3.85 -2.11 9.95
C VAL A 75 -4.73 -1.52 8.85
N LYS A 76 -4.20 -1.46 7.63
CA LYS A 76 -4.95 -1.07 6.45
C LYS A 76 -4.85 -2.16 5.39
N SER A 77 -5.97 -2.83 5.14
CA SER A 77 -6.12 -3.75 4.02
C SER A 77 -6.08 -2.97 2.69
N ALA A 78 -5.00 -3.12 1.92
CA ALA A 78 -4.98 -2.71 0.52
C ALA A 78 -5.67 -3.83 -0.28
N GLU A 79 -6.85 -3.55 -0.81
CA GLU A 79 -7.80 -4.47 -1.45
C GLU A 79 -7.17 -5.65 -2.20
N ASN A 80 -7.84 -6.80 -2.15
CA ASN A 80 -7.41 -8.03 -2.79
C ASN A 80 -7.22 -7.84 -4.31
N VAL A 81 -5.99 -7.99 -4.79
CA VAL A 81 -5.58 -7.81 -6.20
C VAL A 81 -6.31 -8.78 -7.16
N ARG A 82 -7.07 -9.74 -6.63
CA ARG A 82 -7.78 -10.78 -7.37
C ARG A 82 -8.94 -10.34 -8.27
N GLY A 83 -9.51 -9.14 -8.09
CA GLY A 83 -10.80 -8.81 -8.71
C GLY A 83 -10.84 -7.59 -9.64
N ASN A 84 -9.86 -6.69 -9.57
CA ASN A 84 -9.99 -5.38 -10.20
C ASN A 84 -8.98 -5.20 -11.34
N THR A 85 -9.50 -4.94 -12.53
CA THR A 85 -8.81 -4.59 -13.78
C THR A 85 -7.91 -3.34 -13.67
N ALA A 86 -7.89 -2.66 -12.51
CA ALA A 86 -7.09 -1.47 -12.27
C ALA A 86 -5.58 -1.70 -12.39
N PHE A 87 -5.08 -2.87 -11.96
CA PHE A 87 -3.64 -3.20 -12.05
C PHE A 87 -3.26 -3.80 -13.42
N THR A 88 -4.19 -4.45 -14.12
CA THR A 88 -3.94 -4.96 -15.49
C THR A 88 -3.67 -3.83 -16.48
N GLU A 89 -4.24 -2.65 -16.23
CA GLU A 89 -3.98 -1.46 -17.03
C GLU A 89 -2.57 -0.86 -16.83
N ILE A 90 -1.76 -1.32 -15.86
CA ILE A 90 -0.42 -0.76 -15.60
C ILE A 90 0.49 -0.89 -16.82
N ILE A 91 0.23 -1.87 -17.67
CA ILE A 91 0.93 -2.11 -18.94
C ILE A 91 0.39 -1.14 -19.99
N ALA A 92 0.70 0.15 -19.82
CA ALA A 92 0.48 1.16 -20.84
C ALA A 92 1.66 1.18 -21.83
N ASP A 93 1.39 1.63 -23.05
CA ASP A 93 2.39 1.97 -24.07
C ASP A 93 2.75 3.46 -23.95
N PRO A 94 4.03 3.85 -23.71
CA PRO A 94 5.21 3.00 -23.58
C PRO A 94 5.32 2.31 -22.22
N PRO A 95 5.93 1.11 -22.16
CA PRO A 95 6.08 0.36 -20.92
C PRO A 95 6.87 1.20 -19.91
N PRO A 96 6.39 1.32 -18.66
CA PRO A 96 7.08 2.10 -17.65
C PRO A 96 8.46 1.49 -17.37
N SER A 97 9.45 2.35 -17.14
CA SER A 97 10.72 1.88 -16.58
C SER A 97 10.50 1.31 -15.17
N GLU A 98 11.40 0.44 -14.74
CA GLU A 98 11.42 -0.09 -13.37
C GLU A 98 11.37 1.02 -12.31
N ARG A 99 12.07 2.14 -12.55
CA ARG A 99 12.04 3.31 -11.67
C ARG A 99 10.64 3.92 -11.57
N ASN A 100 9.93 4.06 -12.69
CA ASN A 100 8.57 4.61 -12.70
C ASN A 100 7.59 3.70 -11.95
N PHE A 101 7.82 2.39 -11.99
CA PHE A 101 7.02 1.43 -11.26
C PHE A 101 7.28 1.52 -9.74
N VAL A 102 8.55 1.65 -9.33
CA VAL A 102 8.90 1.94 -7.92
C VAL A 102 8.25 3.24 -7.45
N ASP A 103 8.34 4.31 -8.24
CA ASP A 103 7.76 5.61 -7.91
C ASP A 103 6.23 5.57 -7.81
N LEU A 104 5.57 4.76 -8.65
CA LEU A 104 4.13 4.49 -8.55
C LEU A 104 3.76 3.87 -7.20
N TRP A 105 4.48 2.83 -6.77
CA TRP A 105 4.20 2.17 -5.49
C TRP A 105 4.49 3.07 -4.30
N LYS A 106 5.61 3.81 -4.32
CA LYS A 106 5.92 4.83 -3.29
C LYS A 106 4.80 5.84 -3.14
N LEU A 107 4.32 6.38 -4.27
CA LEU A 107 3.21 7.32 -4.25
C LEU A 107 1.89 6.69 -3.79
N TYR A 108 1.63 5.45 -4.18
CA TYR A 108 0.44 4.71 -3.73
C TYR A 108 0.45 4.47 -2.22
N PHE A 109 1.58 4.02 -1.66
CA PHE A 109 1.75 3.86 -0.21
C PHE A 109 1.64 5.19 0.53
N LEU A 110 2.16 6.28 -0.03
CA LEU A 110 2.02 7.62 0.52
C LEU A 110 0.54 8.03 0.62
N ILE A 111 -0.25 7.81 -0.44
CA ILE A 111 -1.69 8.13 -0.45
C ILE A 111 -2.45 7.26 0.57
N ILE A 112 -2.14 5.96 0.65
CA ILE A 112 -2.73 5.07 1.67
C ILE A 112 -2.41 5.59 3.07
N THR A 113 -1.15 5.92 3.33
CA THR A 113 -0.69 6.40 4.63
C THR A 113 -1.43 7.67 5.04
N ALA A 114 -1.51 8.65 4.14
CA ALA A 114 -2.25 9.89 4.41
C ALA A 114 -3.76 9.66 4.57
N SER A 115 -4.35 8.74 3.81
CA SER A 115 -5.75 8.35 4.01
C SER A 115 -5.96 7.75 5.39
N THR A 116 -5.08 6.85 5.83
CA THR A 116 -5.15 6.24 7.15
C THR A 116 -4.96 7.27 8.26
N LEU A 117 -3.98 8.17 8.15
CA LEU A 117 -3.79 9.26 9.10
C LEU A 117 -5.06 10.10 9.27
N ARG A 118 -5.75 10.40 8.16
CA ARG A 118 -7.03 11.13 8.15
C ARG A 118 -8.16 10.31 8.77
N GLU A 119 -8.29 9.04 8.42
CA GLU A 119 -9.35 8.15 8.91
C GLU A 119 -9.27 7.94 10.42
N PHE A 120 -8.05 7.77 10.97
CA PHE A 120 -7.82 7.61 12.40
C PHE A 120 -7.72 8.94 13.16
N GLY A 121 -7.86 10.08 12.47
CA GLY A 121 -7.84 11.42 13.09
C GLY A 121 -6.49 11.81 13.69
N ILE A 122 -5.39 11.30 13.15
CA ILE A 122 -4.03 11.58 13.62
C ILE A 122 -3.61 12.97 13.12
N ASN A 123 -3.64 13.95 14.02
CA ASN A 123 -3.48 15.38 13.70
C ASN A 123 -2.23 16.00 14.34
N ASN A 124 -1.05 15.54 13.93
CA ASN A 124 0.21 16.21 14.25
C ASN A 124 0.61 17.19 13.14
N LYS A 125 1.60 18.05 13.40
CA LYS A 125 2.03 19.09 12.45
C LYS A 125 2.41 18.51 11.08
N ARG A 126 3.06 17.34 11.06
CA ARG A 126 3.51 16.69 9.82
C ARG A 126 2.36 15.99 9.08
N SER A 127 1.49 15.29 9.81
CA SER A 127 0.33 14.60 9.23
C SER A 127 -0.64 15.61 8.61
N THR A 128 -0.92 16.72 9.28
CA THR A 128 -1.75 17.79 8.74
C THR A 128 -1.14 18.38 7.48
N ALA A 129 0.15 18.71 7.48
CA ALA A 129 0.83 19.23 6.30
C ALA A 129 0.81 18.23 5.12
N LEU A 130 1.03 16.94 5.40
CA LEU A 130 1.00 15.87 4.39
C LEU A 130 -0.39 15.69 3.78
N VAL A 131 -1.43 15.62 4.62
CA VAL A 131 -2.82 15.50 4.18
C VAL A 131 -3.21 16.71 3.34
N GLU A 132 -2.94 17.93 3.82
CA GLU A 132 -3.24 19.17 3.08
C GLU A 132 -2.48 19.25 1.75
N ALA A 133 -1.24 18.76 1.68
CA ALA A 133 -0.46 18.71 0.45
C ALA A 133 -1.09 17.73 -0.56
N LEU A 134 -1.45 16.52 -0.13
CA LEU A 134 -2.06 15.53 -1.02
C LEU A 134 -3.48 15.90 -1.44
N GLU A 135 -4.25 16.59 -0.57
CA GLU A 135 -5.57 17.13 -0.91
C GLU A 135 -5.46 18.24 -1.96
N ARG A 136 -4.53 19.19 -1.80
CA ARG A 136 -4.27 20.26 -2.79
C ARG A 136 -3.81 19.70 -4.13
N ALA A 137 -3.00 18.64 -4.12
CA ALA A 137 -2.56 17.94 -5.32
C ALA A 137 -3.68 17.07 -5.96
N GLN A 138 -4.88 17.04 -5.37
CA GLN A 138 -6.00 16.19 -5.78
C GLN A 138 -5.66 14.69 -5.75
N LEU A 139 -4.69 14.26 -4.94
CA LEU A 139 -4.34 12.85 -4.77
C LEU A 139 -5.18 12.18 -3.69
N LEU A 140 -5.63 12.95 -2.69
CA LEU A 140 -6.42 12.46 -1.56
C LEU A 140 -7.81 13.10 -1.49
N PRO A 141 -8.78 12.72 -2.36
CA PRO A 141 -10.16 13.22 -2.25
C PRO A 141 -10.83 12.78 -0.93
N GLN A 142 -11.90 13.48 -0.54
CA GLN A 142 -12.65 13.21 0.70
C GLN A 142 -13.24 11.80 0.76
N GLN A 143 -13.70 11.27 -0.38
CA GLN A 143 -14.18 9.90 -0.52
C GLN A 143 -13.56 9.31 -1.78
N ALA A 144 -12.77 8.25 -1.61
CA ALA A 144 -12.27 7.47 -2.73
C ALA A 144 -12.04 6.01 -2.36
N SER A 145 -12.17 5.15 -3.35
CA SER A 145 -11.76 3.75 -3.25
C SER A 145 -10.25 3.61 -3.43
N LEU A 146 -9.69 2.49 -2.96
CA LEU A 146 -8.28 2.16 -3.13
C LEU A 146 -7.88 2.10 -4.62
N ALA A 147 -8.76 1.61 -5.49
CA ALA A 147 -8.57 1.66 -6.94
C ALA A 147 -8.43 3.11 -7.46
N GLN A 148 -9.23 4.05 -6.95
CA GLN A 148 -9.12 5.46 -7.34
C GLN A 148 -7.82 6.10 -6.87
N PHE A 149 -7.32 5.74 -5.67
CA PHE A 149 -5.98 6.16 -5.23
C PHE A 149 -4.89 5.66 -6.18
N PHE A 150 -4.98 4.39 -6.58
CA PHE A 150 -4.06 3.80 -7.54
C PHE A 150 -4.09 4.52 -8.90
N HIS A 151 -5.27 4.74 -9.48
CA HIS A 151 -5.42 5.47 -10.74
C HIS A 151 -4.90 6.91 -10.65
N ARG A 152 -5.07 7.60 -9.51
CA ARG A 152 -4.52 8.96 -9.30
C ARG A 152 -3.00 8.95 -9.24
N ALA A 153 -2.41 8.00 -8.51
CA ALA A 153 -0.96 7.82 -8.47
C ALA A 153 -0.39 7.56 -9.87
N LYS A 154 -1.00 6.62 -10.60
CA LYS A 154 -0.65 6.31 -12.00
C LYS A 154 -0.75 7.55 -12.89
N LYS A 155 -1.85 8.29 -12.82
CA LYS A 155 -2.04 9.49 -13.63
C LYS A 155 -0.94 10.52 -13.40
N LEU A 156 -0.53 10.73 -12.15
CA LEU A 156 0.54 11.68 -11.82
C LEU A 156 1.90 11.19 -12.35
N ILE A 157 2.27 9.94 -12.12
CA ILE A 157 3.56 9.41 -12.61
C ILE A 157 3.62 9.45 -14.14
N TRP A 158 2.54 9.09 -14.83
CA TRP A 158 2.51 9.10 -16.28
C TRP A 158 2.46 10.50 -16.88
N SER A 159 1.96 11.53 -16.18
CA SER A 159 2.05 12.91 -16.69
C SER A 159 3.50 13.41 -16.79
N TYR A 160 4.40 12.92 -15.93
CA TYR A 160 5.83 13.24 -16.03
C TYR A 160 6.53 12.45 -17.17
N ILE A 161 6.00 11.29 -17.55
CA ILE A 161 6.56 10.44 -18.61
C ILE A 161 6.10 10.90 -20.00
N LEU A 162 4.83 11.29 -20.12
CA LEU A 162 4.21 11.74 -21.38
C LEU A 162 3.63 13.15 -21.18
N PRO A 163 4.43 14.22 -21.39
CA PRO A 163 3.92 15.59 -21.26
C PRO A 163 2.89 15.87 -22.36
N ALA A 164 1.61 15.76 -22.02
CA ALA A 164 0.53 16.26 -22.85
C ALA A 164 0.59 17.79 -22.88
N ARG A 165 0.49 18.38 -24.08
CA ARG A 165 0.85 19.78 -24.41
C ARG A 165 0.10 20.89 -23.66
N GLU A 166 -0.89 20.60 -22.83
CA GLU A 166 -1.58 21.58 -22.00
C GLU A 166 -1.99 20.94 -20.67
N SER A 167 -1.12 20.99 -19.67
CA SER A 167 -1.53 20.60 -18.32
C SER A 167 -0.97 21.55 -17.27
N VAL A 168 -1.84 21.91 -16.33
CA VAL A 168 -1.44 22.56 -15.08
C VAL A 168 -0.87 21.46 -14.19
N GLU A 169 0.44 21.48 -13.98
CA GLU A 169 1.13 20.45 -13.22
C GLU A 169 1.26 20.87 -11.75
N TRP A 170 0.85 19.97 -10.86
CA TRP A 170 1.07 20.11 -9.43
C TRP A 170 2.32 19.29 -9.07
N THR A 171 3.30 19.94 -8.46
CA THR A 171 4.53 19.32 -7.97
C THR A 171 4.49 19.32 -6.45
N LEU A 172 4.62 18.14 -5.85
CA LEU A 172 4.88 18.00 -4.42
C LEU A 172 6.38 18.20 -4.19
N ALA A 173 6.75 19.03 -3.22
CA ALA A 173 8.12 19.28 -2.81
C ALA A 173 8.19 19.31 -1.28
N ILE A 174 9.40 19.26 -0.73
CA ILE A 174 9.61 19.47 0.70
C ILE A 174 10.23 20.85 0.89
N ASP A 175 9.74 21.59 1.87
CA ASP A 175 10.37 22.84 2.27
C ASP A 175 11.69 22.56 3.01
N SER A 176 12.80 23.09 2.50
CA SER A 176 14.15 22.83 3.03
C SER A 176 14.37 23.37 4.44
N SER A 177 13.57 24.34 4.88
CA SER A 177 13.69 24.94 6.21
C SER A 177 12.87 24.22 7.28
N SER A 178 11.74 23.60 6.89
CA SER A 178 10.78 23.02 7.83
C SER A 178 10.59 21.51 7.72
N GLY A 179 11.07 20.89 6.64
CA GLY A 179 10.88 19.47 6.37
C GLY A 179 9.42 19.08 6.10
N LEU A 180 8.55 20.06 5.83
CA LEU A 180 7.13 19.83 5.58
C LEU A 180 6.84 19.72 4.08
N PRO A 181 5.89 18.86 3.67
CA PRO A 181 5.45 18.77 2.30
C PRO A 181 4.69 20.03 1.87
N ILE A 182 5.10 20.60 0.74
CA ILE A 182 4.49 21.75 0.08
C ILE A 182 4.07 21.38 -1.33
N VAL A 183 2.97 21.98 -1.80
CA VAL A 183 2.50 21.82 -3.18
C VAL A 183 2.81 23.09 -3.95
N THR A 184 3.56 22.96 -5.04
CA THR A 184 3.87 24.04 -5.98
C THR A 184 3.14 23.78 -7.29
N ARG A 185 2.61 24.85 -7.92
CA ARG A 185 1.98 24.77 -9.23
C ARG A 185 2.99 25.20 -10.31
N LYS A 186 3.37 24.30 -11.20
CA LYS A 186 4.16 24.64 -12.40
C LYS A 186 3.20 24.87 -13.58
N THR A 187 3.28 26.03 -14.19
CA THR A 187 2.61 26.32 -15.47
C THR A 187 3.67 26.34 -16.55
N ASN A 188 3.70 25.33 -17.41
CA ASN A 188 4.63 25.28 -18.53
C ASN A 188 4.15 26.24 -19.64
N PHE A 189 4.48 27.52 -19.50
CA PHE A 189 4.54 28.43 -20.64
C PHE A 189 5.84 28.15 -21.38
N LEU A 190 5.76 27.91 -22.70
CA LEU A 190 6.90 27.63 -23.56
C LEU A 190 8.01 28.68 -23.40
N ASN A 191 9.03 28.36 -22.61
CA ASN A 191 10.45 28.70 -22.81
C ASN A 191 11.27 28.23 -21.62
N LYS A 192 11.88 27.03 -21.71
CA LYS A 192 13.32 26.88 -21.95
C LYS A 192 13.69 25.40 -21.91
N ALA A 193 14.39 24.98 -22.95
CA ALA A 193 15.35 23.90 -22.83
C ALA A 193 16.40 24.30 -21.78
N GLN A 194 16.29 23.73 -20.59
CA GLN A 194 17.40 23.61 -19.66
C GLN A 194 17.20 22.31 -18.89
N GLU A 195 17.96 21.31 -19.30
CA GLU A 195 18.24 20.10 -18.55
C GLU A 195 18.55 20.48 -17.10
N THR A 196 17.65 20.11 -16.19
CA THR A 196 17.97 19.96 -14.78
C THR A 196 17.46 18.59 -14.40
N SER A 197 18.37 17.69 -14.09
CA SER A 197 18.12 16.35 -13.58
C SER A 197 17.54 16.39 -12.15
N SER A 198 16.41 17.09 -11.95
CA SER A 198 15.72 17.19 -10.65
C SER A 198 14.22 17.51 -10.79
N ASP A 199 13.56 17.06 -11.86
CA ASP A 199 12.09 17.13 -11.99
C ASP A 199 11.39 15.85 -11.50
N ALA A 200 12.12 14.96 -10.82
CA ALA A 200 11.54 13.81 -10.14
C ALA A 200 10.85 14.26 -8.84
N LEU A 201 9.63 13.77 -8.61
CA LEU A 201 8.95 13.95 -7.32
C LEU A 201 9.85 13.44 -6.19
N PRO A 202 10.06 14.20 -5.10
CA PRO A 202 10.86 13.79 -3.95
C PRO A 202 10.08 12.79 -3.09
N LEU A 203 9.76 11.62 -3.67
CA LEU A 203 8.91 10.61 -3.04
C LEU A 203 9.53 10.03 -1.77
N ASP A 204 10.85 9.90 -1.74
CA ASP A 204 11.57 9.40 -0.56
C ASP A 204 11.41 10.36 0.62
N ASP A 205 11.70 11.64 0.42
CA ASP A 205 11.52 12.65 1.46
C ASP A 205 10.05 12.73 1.94
N LEU A 206 9.08 12.55 1.03
CA LEU A 206 7.65 12.54 1.35
C LEU A 206 7.25 11.31 2.19
N LEU A 207 7.84 10.16 1.90
CA LEU A 207 7.65 8.94 2.70
C LEU A 207 8.30 9.09 4.08
N ASP A 208 9.48 9.69 4.16
CA ASP A 208 10.14 9.98 5.45
C ASP A 208 9.32 10.95 6.30
N ALA A 209 8.70 11.95 5.68
CA ALA A 209 7.77 12.85 6.34
C ALA A 209 6.52 12.10 6.84
N ALA A 210 6.02 11.11 6.09
CA ALA A 210 4.90 10.27 6.50
C ALA A 210 5.27 9.33 7.65
N ASN A 211 6.45 8.70 7.61
CA ASN A 211 6.98 7.87 8.69
C ASN A 211 7.16 8.69 9.96
N SER A 212 7.78 9.87 9.85
CA SER A 212 7.92 10.78 10.99
C SER A 212 6.56 11.20 11.57
N ALA A 213 5.52 11.34 10.74
CA ALA A 213 4.18 11.67 11.22
C ALA A 213 3.55 10.50 12.01
N LEU A 214 3.82 9.26 11.62
CA LEU A 214 3.39 8.07 12.36
C LEU A 214 4.15 7.94 13.68
N ASP A 215 5.47 8.12 13.65
CA ASP A 215 6.36 8.08 14.82
C ASP A 215 6.02 9.15 15.85
N ASP A 216 5.75 10.39 15.42
CA ASP A 216 5.32 11.50 16.28
C ASP A 216 4.02 11.17 17.04
N SER A 217 3.25 10.19 16.56
CA SER A 217 2.00 9.71 17.18
C SER A 217 2.11 8.31 17.77
N ASN A 218 3.32 7.73 17.81
CA ASN A 218 3.63 6.40 18.30
C ASN A 218 2.76 5.29 17.66
N TYR A 219 2.53 5.43 16.34
CA TYR A 219 1.82 4.44 15.54
C TYR A 219 2.75 3.84 14.48
N ILE A 220 2.51 2.58 14.13
CA ILE A 220 3.11 1.90 12.99
C ILE A 220 1.98 1.52 12.03
N LEU A 221 2.12 1.81 10.74
CA LEU A 221 1.12 1.44 9.74
C LEU A 221 1.51 0.15 9.02
N TRP A 222 0.67 -0.88 9.11
CA TRP A 222 0.77 -2.09 8.32
C TRP A 222 -0.20 -2.02 7.14
N VAL A 223 0.36 -2.02 5.92
CA VAL A 223 -0.41 -2.09 4.68
C VAL A 223 -0.40 -3.53 4.18
N LEU A 224 -1.55 -4.20 4.23
CA LEU A 224 -1.64 -5.62 3.89
C LEU A 224 -1.98 -5.81 2.41
N PHE A 225 -1.29 -6.74 1.75
CA PHE A 225 -1.59 -7.18 0.38
C PHE A 225 -1.78 -8.70 0.32
N ASP A 226 -2.94 -9.17 -0.17
CA ASP A 226 -3.12 -10.57 -0.59
C ASP A 226 -2.79 -10.68 -2.09
N ARG A 227 -1.83 -11.54 -2.43
CA ARG A 227 -1.43 -11.87 -3.80
C ARG A 227 -0.85 -10.71 -4.63
N LEU A 228 0.25 -10.16 -4.14
CA LEU A 228 1.06 -9.18 -4.87
C LEU A 228 1.53 -9.74 -6.23
N ASP A 229 1.71 -11.07 -6.37
CA ASP A 229 2.09 -11.79 -7.59
C ASP A 229 1.19 -11.44 -8.80
N VAL A 230 -0.09 -11.19 -8.57
CA VAL A 230 -1.06 -10.89 -9.64
C VAL A 230 -0.74 -9.56 -10.32
N ALA A 231 -0.16 -8.59 -9.61
CA ALA A 231 0.22 -7.31 -10.19
C ALA A 231 1.42 -7.41 -11.16
N PHE A 232 2.13 -8.54 -11.18
CA PHE A 232 3.35 -8.76 -11.98
C PHE A 232 3.21 -9.89 -13.00
N ASN A 233 2.01 -10.47 -13.13
CA ASN A 233 1.79 -11.69 -13.91
C ASN A 233 2.18 -11.57 -15.39
N ASP A 234 2.17 -10.34 -15.93
CA ASP A 234 2.52 -10.04 -17.32
C ASP A 234 3.97 -9.52 -17.49
N SER A 235 4.76 -9.41 -16.41
CA SER A 235 6.18 -9.02 -16.47
C SER A 235 7.01 -9.69 -15.35
N PRO A 236 7.47 -10.94 -15.57
CA PRO A 236 8.26 -11.71 -14.59
C PRO A 236 9.57 -11.05 -14.15
N GLY A 237 10.10 -10.10 -14.93
CA GLY A 237 11.31 -9.35 -14.60
C GLY A 237 11.11 -8.26 -13.53
N LEU A 238 9.88 -7.78 -13.31
CA LEU A 238 9.55 -6.71 -12.36
C LEU A 238 9.19 -7.21 -10.96
N GLU A 239 9.06 -8.54 -10.76
CA GLU A 239 8.68 -9.14 -9.48
C GLU A 239 9.74 -8.96 -8.38
N LYS A 240 11.03 -8.89 -8.75
CA LYS A 240 12.13 -8.82 -7.78
C LYS A 240 12.27 -7.45 -7.11
N THR A 241 11.99 -6.37 -7.82
CA THR A 241 12.43 -5.03 -7.42
C THR A 241 11.64 -4.39 -6.28
N PRO A 242 10.28 -4.45 -6.24
CA PRO A 242 9.52 -3.79 -5.18
C PRO A 242 9.76 -4.43 -3.80
N CYS A 243 9.88 -5.76 -3.75
CA CYS A 243 10.09 -6.50 -2.50
C CYS A 243 11.50 -6.31 -1.90
N GLU A 244 12.55 -6.24 -2.74
CA GLU A 244 13.93 -6.05 -2.27
C GLU A 244 14.17 -4.63 -1.75
N ARG A 245 13.53 -3.61 -2.34
CA ARG A 245 13.74 -2.20 -1.92
C ARG A 245 12.83 -1.72 -0.80
N CYS A 246 11.63 -2.29 -0.62
CA CYS A 246 10.78 -1.96 0.51
C CYS A 246 11.38 -2.42 1.85
N SER A 247 12.13 -3.52 1.86
CA SER A 247 12.84 -4.01 3.06
C SER A 247 14.11 -3.22 3.40
N GLU A 248 14.69 -2.49 2.44
CA GLU A 248 15.81 -1.57 2.69
C GLU A 248 15.37 -0.25 3.34
N CYS A 249 14.11 0.20 3.14
CA CYS A 249 13.60 1.44 3.74
C CYS A 249 13.27 1.33 5.24
N THR A 250 13.17 0.13 5.81
CA THR A 250 12.89 -0.09 7.25
C THR A 250 14.14 -0.21 8.10
N THR A 251 15.33 -0.06 7.51
CA THR A 251 16.61 -0.12 8.24
C THR A 251 17.35 1.21 8.17
N THR A 252 16.80 2.27 8.76
CA THR A 252 17.61 3.41 9.26
C THR A 252 16.97 4.00 10.50
#